data_AF-A0A8T4PHJ7-F1
#
_entry.id   AF-A0A8T4PHJ7-F1
#
_cell.length_a   1.000
_cell.length_b   1.000
_cell.length_c   1.000
_cell.angle_alpha   90.00
_cell.angle_beta   90.00
_cell.angle_gamma   90.00
#
_symmetry.space_group_name_H-M   'P 1'
#
loop_
_entity.id
_entity.type
_entity.pdbx_description
1 polymer ?
#
loop_
_entity_poly.entity_id
_entity_poly.type
_entity_poly.pdbx_seq_one_letter_code
_entity_poly.pdbx_strand_id
1 'polypeptide(L)'
;MDSETAESHTVKDNRGNNYKNVSFFGKVILPIFLLFLFILVLTTLAYAATSIELTTGNFINVFGNLNLSGNNLINAGNVSIRGNLSVDGNVSIGNSTLFADSTNSRVGIWTASPQTKLHIQMANADAFNGLRITRSGSTEELDISSRSGIIMSNNTFEIGTDTAHGLQLDTNNTARLFIDGSGNVGIGTTAPNYLLQVASGTDGRSVNLSNVLYVNGSSGNVGINTAAPSTDLDIGGRNGTTPGHELGGFGTGNQELYQSQNPLLSISSDITATDAPSQTGISLYNKHGTGDTLPNTYSPYIAFSSREDTETPNIYNSQYAIIAGQQRGEAVNADWQGGDLTFWTRRVAGGQDYDMHERMRIDYNGNVGIGTTSPGSKLTVAGTFNASGSSTGPGLYVDSSGNVGIGTT
;
A
#
# COMPACT_ATOMS: atom_id res chain seq x y z
N MET A 1 -0.12 47.69 -100.16
CA MET A 1 -1.00 48.66 -100.83
C MET A 1 -0.12 49.77 -101.34
N ASP A 2 -0.28 50.05 -102.62
CA ASP A 2 0.68 50.67 -103.52
C ASP A 2 1.19 52.04 -103.09
N SER A 3 2.41 52.34 -103.56
CA SER A 3 3.04 53.64 -103.47
C SER A 3 2.22 54.66 -104.24
N GLU A 4 1.42 55.45 -103.54
CA GLU A 4 0.79 56.63 -104.11
C GLU A 4 1.88 57.70 -104.33
N THR A 5 2.22 57.93 -105.60
CA THR A 5 3.10 58.99 -106.06
C THR A 5 2.50 60.34 -105.66
N ALA A 6 3.06 60.97 -104.62
CA ALA A 6 2.76 62.35 -104.29
C ALA A 6 3.26 63.26 -105.41
N GLU A 7 2.36 63.68 -106.31
CA GLU A 7 2.67 64.70 -107.31
C GLU A 7 3.10 65.99 -106.60
N SER A 8 4.33 66.41 -106.88
CA SER A 8 4.90 67.66 -106.40
C SER A 8 4.19 68.83 -107.08
N HIS A 9 3.07 69.29 -106.54
CA HIS A 9 2.51 70.59 -106.89
C HIS A 9 3.47 71.70 -106.42
N THR A 10 4.31 72.19 -107.34
CA THR A 10 5.03 73.45 -107.18
C THR A 10 4.09 74.61 -107.44
N VAL A 11 3.81 75.40 -106.41
CA VAL A 11 3.15 76.70 -106.57
C VAL A 11 4.22 77.70 -107.03
N LYS A 12 3.99 78.35 -108.17
CA LYS A 12 4.82 79.44 -108.68
C LYS A 12 4.28 80.76 -108.15
N ASP A 13 5.14 81.64 -107.66
CA ASP A 13 4.76 83.04 -107.47
C ASP A 13 4.74 83.80 -108.82
N ASN A 14 4.21 85.02 -108.83
CA ASN A 14 4.15 85.88 -110.03
C ASN A 14 5.52 86.32 -110.57
N ARG A 15 6.63 85.84 -109.98
CA ARG A 15 8.02 86.04 -110.44
C ARG A 15 8.70 84.73 -110.86
N GLY A 16 7.98 83.61 -110.89
CA GLY A 16 8.44 82.34 -111.44
C GLY A 16 9.29 81.47 -110.50
N ASN A 17 9.35 81.81 -109.21
CA ASN A 17 10.08 81.00 -108.23
C ASN A 17 9.24 79.83 -107.72
N ASN A 18 9.82 78.63 -107.68
CA ASN A 18 9.16 77.40 -107.24
C ASN A 18 9.34 77.18 -105.73
N TYR A 19 8.25 77.09 -104.97
CA TYR A 19 8.28 76.62 -103.58
C TYR A 19 7.71 75.19 -103.49
N LYS A 20 8.46 74.26 -102.88
CA LYS A 20 8.00 72.88 -102.64
C LYS A 20 7.07 72.86 -101.43
N ASN A 21 5.87 72.33 -101.60
CA ASN A 21 4.93 72.06 -100.50
C ASN A 21 5.54 71.01 -99.56
N VAL A 22 5.96 71.40 -98.36
CA VAL A 22 6.48 70.47 -97.36
C VAL A 22 5.29 69.99 -96.52
N SER A 23 4.88 68.74 -96.70
CA SER A 23 3.83 68.09 -95.89
C SER A 23 4.22 68.10 -94.40
N PHE A 24 3.64 69.05 -93.65
CA PHE A 24 3.87 69.23 -92.22
C PHE A 24 3.29 68.06 -91.39
N PHE A 25 2.18 67.47 -91.86
CA PHE A 25 1.52 66.34 -91.21
C PHE A 25 2.34 65.04 -91.25
N GLY A 26 2.94 64.71 -92.41
CA GLY A 26 3.65 63.44 -92.56
C GLY A 26 5.04 63.40 -91.91
N LYS A 27 5.76 64.53 -91.90
CA LYS A 27 7.16 64.57 -91.42
C LYS A 27 7.33 64.98 -89.95
N VAL A 28 6.37 65.69 -89.37
CA VAL A 28 6.51 66.24 -88.00
C VAL A 28 5.43 65.69 -87.07
N ILE A 29 4.15 65.75 -87.48
CA ILE A 29 3.04 65.36 -86.60
C ILE A 29 2.96 63.84 -86.42
N LEU A 30 3.10 63.07 -87.50
CA LEU A 30 3.04 61.60 -87.43
C LEU A 30 4.10 60.97 -86.49
N PRO A 31 5.40 61.33 -86.56
CA PRO A 31 6.38 60.79 -85.62
C PRO A 31 6.17 61.27 -84.18
N ILE A 32 5.66 62.48 -83.96
CA ILE A 32 5.31 62.97 -82.60
C ILE A 32 4.10 62.21 -82.06
N PHE A 33 3.07 61.98 -82.87
CA PHE A 33 1.89 61.21 -82.50
C PHE A 33 2.24 59.75 -82.21
N LEU A 34 3.09 59.14 -83.04
CA LEU A 34 3.63 57.80 -82.81
C LEU A 34 4.51 57.74 -81.56
N LEU A 35 5.31 58.78 -81.28
CA LEU A 35 6.08 58.89 -80.05
C LEU A 35 5.17 59.03 -78.83
N PHE A 36 4.10 59.83 -78.92
CA PHE A 36 3.13 60.01 -77.86
C PHE A 36 2.34 58.71 -77.59
N LEU A 37 1.95 58.01 -78.66
CA LEU A 37 1.31 56.70 -78.59
C LEU A 37 2.27 55.66 -78.01
N PHE A 38 3.54 55.69 -78.40
CA PHE A 38 4.58 54.80 -77.87
C PHE A 38 4.83 55.06 -76.39
N ILE A 39 4.91 56.32 -75.95
CA ILE A 39 5.03 56.71 -74.54
C ILE A 39 3.77 56.31 -73.76
N LEU A 40 2.58 56.46 -74.35
CA LEU A 40 1.31 56.04 -73.73
C LEU A 40 1.26 54.51 -73.56
N VAL A 41 1.70 53.76 -74.56
CA VAL A 41 1.82 52.29 -74.50
C VAL A 41 2.89 51.87 -73.49
N LEU A 42 4.04 52.55 -73.45
CA LEU A 42 5.10 52.27 -72.47
C LEU A 42 4.67 52.60 -71.04
N THR A 43 3.94 53.69 -70.82
CA THR A 43 3.46 54.09 -69.48
C THR A 43 2.31 53.23 -68.99
N THR A 44 1.48 52.69 -69.89
CA THR A 44 0.44 51.71 -69.55
C THR A 44 1.01 50.30 -69.33
N LEU A 45 2.06 49.90 -70.05
CA LEU A 45 2.83 48.67 -69.78
C LEU A 45 3.71 48.80 -68.51
N ALA A 46 4.16 50.01 -68.18
CA ALA A 46 4.95 50.31 -66.99
C ALA A 46 4.12 50.55 -65.72
N TYR A 47 2.79 50.30 -65.76
CA TYR A 47 2.06 49.99 -64.55
C TYR A 47 2.51 48.60 -64.11
N ALA A 48 3.68 48.56 -63.46
CA ALA A 48 4.25 47.35 -62.90
C ALA A 48 3.21 46.75 -61.97
N ALA A 49 2.63 45.61 -62.38
CA ALA A 49 1.73 44.87 -61.53
C ALA A 49 2.49 44.57 -60.24
N THR A 50 2.12 45.23 -59.15
CA THR A 50 2.70 45.02 -57.83
C THR A 50 2.35 43.66 -57.26
N SER A 51 1.47 42.92 -57.94
CA SER A 51 0.97 41.60 -57.59
C SER A 51 0.70 40.78 -58.86
N ILE A 52 1.00 39.48 -58.80
CA ILE A 52 0.48 38.50 -59.75
C ILE A 52 -0.84 38.00 -59.18
N GLU A 53 -1.95 38.32 -59.85
CA GLU A 53 -3.28 37.80 -59.48
C GLU A 53 -3.61 36.59 -60.36
N LEU A 54 -3.90 35.45 -59.74
CA LEU A 54 -4.24 34.20 -60.41
C LEU A 54 -5.68 33.84 -60.08
N THR A 55 -6.51 33.71 -61.12
CA THR A 55 -7.90 33.23 -60.97
C THR A 55 -7.93 31.73 -60.68
N THR A 56 -9.11 31.22 -60.29
CA THR A 56 -9.35 29.82 -59.95
C THR A 56 -8.83 28.85 -61.02
N GLY A 57 -8.05 27.85 -60.62
CA GLY A 57 -7.53 26.79 -61.52
C GLY A 57 -6.17 27.07 -62.16
N ASN A 58 -5.58 28.26 -61.96
CA ASN A 58 -4.22 28.54 -62.40
C ASN A 58 -3.17 28.00 -61.41
N PHE A 59 -2.00 27.58 -61.91
CA PHE A 59 -0.89 27.07 -61.10
C PHE A 59 0.37 27.91 -61.31
N ILE A 60 1.12 28.16 -60.24
CA ILE A 60 2.51 28.62 -60.33
C ILE A 60 3.41 27.41 -60.17
N ASN A 61 4.17 27.05 -61.22
CA ASN A 61 5.26 26.10 -61.11
C ASN A 61 6.57 26.86 -60.87
N VAL A 62 7.16 26.69 -59.69
CA VAL A 62 8.48 27.24 -59.37
C VAL A 62 9.51 26.12 -59.46
N PHE A 63 10.39 26.16 -60.46
CA PHE A 63 11.45 25.16 -60.67
C PHE A 63 12.71 25.41 -59.80
N GLY A 64 12.55 26.13 -58.68
CA GLY A 64 13.61 26.57 -57.77
C GLY A 64 13.03 27.03 -56.43
N ASN A 65 13.64 28.03 -55.81
CA ASN A 65 13.15 28.56 -54.53
C ASN A 65 12.07 29.63 -54.75
N LEU A 66 10.97 29.52 -54.00
CA LEU A 66 10.00 30.59 -53.85
C LEU A 66 10.39 31.42 -52.61
N ASN A 67 10.87 32.65 -52.81
CA ASN A 67 11.18 33.59 -51.73
C ASN A 67 10.05 34.61 -51.55
N LEU A 68 9.44 34.65 -50.37
CA LEU A 68 8.36 35.58 -50.01
C LEU A 68 8.85 36.56 -48.94
N SER A 69 9.86 37.36 -49.26
CA SER A 69 10.46 38.29 -48.30
C SER A 69 9.43 39.32 -47.81
N GLY A 70 9.09 39.29 -46.52
CA GLY A 70 8.20 40.27 -45.87
C GLY A 70 6.70 40.05 -46.07
N ASN A 71 6.29 38.97 -46.76
CA ASN A 71 4.88 38.70 -47.08
C ASN A 71 4.42 37.33 -46.54
N ASN A 72 3.15 37.22 -46.17
CA ASN A 72 2.52 35.96 -45.78
C ASN A 72 2.15 35.13 -47.02
N LEU A 73 2.34 33.81 -46.96
CA LEU A 73 1.68 32.88 -47.89
C LEU A 73 0.24 32.65 -47.42
N ILE A 74 -0.73 33.27 -48.10
CA ILE A 74 -2.15 33.08 -47.81
C ILE A 74 -2.68 32.01 -48.77
N ASN A 75 -2.97 30.82 -48.26
CA ASN A 75 -3.57 29.73 -49.03
C ASN A 75 -4.93 29.38 -48.45
N ALA A 76 -5.98 29.38 -49.28
CA ALA A 76 -7.33 29.00 -48.87
C ALA A 76 -7.49 27.47 -48.71
N GLY A 77 -6.57 26.68 -49.27
CA GLY A 77 -6.54 25.23 -49.15
C GLY A 77 -5.36 24.72 -48.31
N ASN A 78 -5.03 23.44 -48.51
CA ASN A 78 -3.89 22.81 -47.84
C ASN A 78 -2.57 23.26 -48.48
N VAL A 79 -1.58 23.59 -47.66
CA VAL A 79 -0.18 23.68 -48.09
C VAL A 79 0.43 22.29 -47.97
N SER A 80 0.74 21.64 -49.09
CA SER A 80 1.38 20.32 -49.11
C SER A 80 2.87 20.46 -49.39
N ILE A 81 3.71 20.09 -48.42
CA ILE A 81 5.17 20.04 -48.58
C ILE A 81 5.57 18.56 -48.68
N ARG A 82 6.13 18.16 -49.83
CA ARG A 82 6.51 16.77 -50.09
C ARG A 82 7.87 16.39 -49.46
N GLY A 83 8.63 17.38 -49.00
CA GLY A 83 9.89 17.22 -48.27
C GLY A 83 9.77 17.70 -46.82
N ASN A 84 10.87 18.17 -46.24
CA ASN A 84 10.88 18.72 -44.89
C ASN A 84 10.43 20.19 -44.87
N LEU A 85 9.67 20.58 -43.86
CA LEU A 85 9.41 21.98 -43.51
C LEU A 85 10.41 22.41 -42.43
N SER A 86 11.30 23.35 -42.76
CA SER A 86 12.19 24.01 -41.78
C SER A 86 11.60 25.36 -41.41
N VAL A 87 11.47 25.64 -40.11
CA VAL A 87 10.98 26.94 -39.60
C VAL A 87 11.94 27.41 -38.53
N ASP A 88 12.58 28.55 -38.77
CA ASP A 88 13.53 29.15 -37.81
C ASP A 88 12.82 30.03 -36.77
N GLY A 89 11.61 30.49 -37.10
CA GLY A 89 10.74 31.27 -36.21
C GLY A 89 9.74 30.43 -35.44
N ASN A 90 8.80 31.11 -34.80
CA ASN A 90 7.70 30.43 -34.09
C ASN A 90 6.73 29.77 -35.09
N VAL A 91 6.17 28.62 -34.69
CA VAL A 91 5.06 27.97 -35.41
C VAL A 91 3.80 28.17 -34.59
N SER A 92 2.72 28.71 -35.18
CA SER A 92 1.42 28.83 -34.53
C SER A 92 0.35 28.18 -35.40
N ILE A 93 -0.38 27.21 -34.84
CA ILE A 93 -1.51 26.54 -35.48
C ILE A 93 -2.76 26.84 -34.67
N GLY A 94 -3.85 27.25 -35.36
CA GLY A 94 -5.16 27.42 -34.73
C GLY A 94 -5.20 28.49 -33.62
N ASN A 95 -4.31 29.49 -33.66
CA ASN A 95 -4.21 30.56 -32.66
C ASN A 95 -4.02 30.03 -31.22
N SER A 96 -3.30 28.91 -31.04
CA SER A 96 -2.73 28.33 -29.80
C SER A 96 -2.86 26.81 -29.74
N THR A 97 -3.55 26.14 -30.68
CA THR A 97 -3.70 24.67 -30.68
C THR A 97 -2.36 23.95 -30.61
N LEU A 98 -1.40 24.36 -31.45
CA LEU A 98 0.01 23.98 -31.33
C LEU A 98 0.84 25.25 -31.52
N PHE A 99 1.74 25.51 -30.58
CA PHE A 99 2.65 26.63 -30.62
C PHE A 99 4.09 26.16 -30.37
N ALA A 100 4.99 26.32 -31.33
CA ALA A 100 6.42 26.13 -31.09
C ALA A 100 7.05 27.51 -30.85
N ASP A 101 7.55 27.73 -29.64
CA ASP A 101 8.29 28.91 -29.23
C ASP A 101 9.78 28.67 -29.49
N SER A 102 10.26 29.12 -30.65
CA SER A 102 11.66 28.92 -31.05
C SER A 102 12.62 29.75 -30.19
N THR A 103 12.13 30.83 -29.57
CA THR A 103 12.95 31.72 -28.72
C THR A 103 13.32 31.04 -27.40
N ASN A 104 12.40 30.29 -26.79
CA ASN A 104 12.62 29.66 -25.47
C ASN A 104 12.76 28.12 -25.54
N SER A 105 12.70 27.56 -26.75
CA SER A 105 12.70 26.12 -27.00
C SER A 105 11.59 25.41 -26.22
N ARG A 106 10.34 25.83 -26.43
CA ARG A 106 9.15 25.28 -25.76
C ARG A 106 8.07 24.93 -26.78
N VAL A 107 7.26 23.93 -26.45
CA VAL A 107 6.06 23.56 -27.21
C VAL A 107 4.84 23.77 -26.34
N GLY A 108 3.91 24.60 -26.82
CA GLY A 108 2.58 24.81 -26.27
C GLY A 108 1.54 23.98 -27.03
N ILE A 109 0.64 23.32 -26.32
CA ILE A 109 -0.61 22.79 -26.87
C ILE A 109 -1.74 23.52 -26.15
N TRP A 110 -2.62 24.15 -26.92
CA TRP A 110 -3.67 25.04 -26.41
C TRP A 110 -3.16 26.27 -25.60
N THR A 111 -1.89 26.65 -25.77
CA THR A 111 -1.30 27.88 -25.20
C THR A 111 -0.26 28.51 -26.14
N ALA A 112 -0.38 29.82 -26.38
CA ALA A 112 0.65 30.61 -27.08
C ALA A 112 1.76 31.11 -26.14
N SER A 113 1.69 30.82 -24.83
CA SER A 113 2.69 31.25 -23.84
C SER A 113 3.11 30.06 -22.97
N PRO A 114 3.74 29.03 -23.58
CA PRO A 114 4.21 27.86 -22.83
C PRO A 114 5.15 28.31 -21.70
N GLN A 115 5.01 27.80 -20.47
CA GLN A 115 5.92 28.16 -19.36
C GLN A 115 7.00 27.10 -19.12
N THR A 116 6.77 25.88 -19.58
CA THR A 116 7.67 24.71 -19.49
C THR A 116 8.05 24.22 -20.89
N LYS A 117 8.98 23.25 -21.00
CA LYS A 117 9.44 22.69 -22.28
C LYS A 117 8.30 22.11 -23.12
N LEU A 118 7.34 21.44 -22.48
CA LEU A 118 6.05 21.08 -23.05
C LEU A 118 4.97 21.61 -22.10
N HIS A 119 4.16 22.57 -22.54
CA HIS A 119 3.04 23.13 -21.78
C HIS A 119 1.73 22.84 -22.51
N ILE A 120 0.85 22.05 -21.91
CA ILE A 120 -0.50 21.80 -22.42
C ILE A 120 -1.46 22.57 -21.50
N GLN A 121 -2.12 23.62 -22.00
CA GLN A 121 -3.01 24.48 -21.20
C GLN A 121 -4.45 24.36 -21.71
N MET A 122 -5.43 24.08 -20.86
CA MET A 122 -6.84 24.00 -21.30
C MET A 122 -7.58 25.31 -21.03
N ALA A 123 -8.53 25.66 -21.91
CA ALA A 123 -9.30 26.91 -21.83
C ALA A 123 -10.49 26.85 -20.85
N ASN A 124 -11.06 25.65 -20.62
CA ASN A 124 -12.24 25.45 -19.77
C ASN A 124 -12.02 24.30 -18.77
N ALA A 125 -12.51 24.47 -17.53
CA ALA A 125 -12.35 23.51 -16.44
C ALA A 125 -13.15 22.20 -16.60
N ASP A 126 -14.11 22.13 -17.54
CA ASP A 126 -15.18 21.12 -17.51
C ASP A 126 -15.20 20.12 -18.71
N ALA A 127 -14.23 20.15 -19.61
CA ALA A 127 -14.15 19.20 -20.73
C ALA A 127 -12.73 18.61 -20.86
N PHE A 128 -12.46 17.53 -20.11
CA PHE A 128 -11.15 16.91 -19.99
C PHE A 128 -10.87 15.90 -21.11
N ASN A 129 -9.76 16.09 -21.83
CA ASN A 129 -9.02 15.03 -22.53
C ASN A 129 -7.52 15.30 -22.28
N GLY A 130 -6.94 14.64 -21.28
CA GLY A 130 -5.54 14.81 -20.85
C GLY A 130 -4.50 14.37 -21.88
N LEU A 131 -3.21 14.35 -21.47
CA LEU A 131 -2.15 13.71 -22.25
C LEU A 131 -2.39 12.20 -22.27
N ARG A 132 -3.10 11.73 -23.29
CA ARG A 132 -3.32 10.31 -23.55
C ARG A 132 -2.13 9.71 -24.28
N ILE A 133 -1.36 8.85 -23.61
CA ILE A 133 -0.30 8.05 -24.25
C ILE A 133 -0.84 6.63 -24.46
N THR A 134 -1.24 6.30 -25.69
CA THR A 134 -1.69 4.95 -26.06
C THR A 134 -0.58 4.13 -26.70
N ARG A 135 -0.41 2.86 -26.28
CA ARG A 135 0.31 1.85 -27.04
C ARG A 135 -0.67 1.13 -27.98
N SER A 136 -0.41 1.14 -29.29
CA SER A 136 -1.25 0.45 -30.28
C SER A 136 -1.42 -1.02 -29.90
N GLY A 137 -2.67 -1.49 -29.77
CA GLY A 137 -3.00 -2.89 -29.46
C GLY A 137 -2.94 -3.30 -27.97
N SER A 138 -2.81 -2.36 -27.02
CA SER A 138 -2.87 -2.64 -25.57
C SER A 138 -4.07 -1.97 -24.91
N THR A 139 -4.61 -2.59 -23.86
CA THR A 139 -5.59 -1.97 -22.93
C THR A 139 -4.91 -1.10 -21.86
N GLU A 140 -3.58 -1.03 -21.86
CA GLU A 140 -2.79 -0.21 -20.92
C GLU A 140 -2.70 1.22 -21.44
N GLU A 141 -3.30 2.14 -20.68
CA GLU A 141 -3.31 3.57 -20.96
C GLU A 141 -2.72 4.31 -19.76
N LEU A 142 -1.71 5.16 -19.99
CA LEU A 142 -1.38 6.21 -19.03
C LEU A 142 -2.32 7.38 -19.35
N ASP A 143 -3.46 7.42 -18.67
CA ASP A 143 -4.38 8.55 -18.72
C ASP A 143 -4.10 9.47 -17.53
N ILE A 144 -3.49 10.62 -17.79
CA ILE A 144 -3.31 11.68 -16.79
C ILE A 144 -4.54 12.59 -16.90
N SER A 145 -5.67 12.12 -16.36
CA SER A 145 -6.98 12.77 -16.44
C SER A 145 -7.54 13.16 -15.06
N SER A 146 -6.95 14.17 -14.41
CA SER A 146 -7.61 14.98 -13.36
C SER A 146 -6.65 16.05 -12.80
N ARG A 147 -7.12 16.81 -11.78
CA ARG A 147 -6.33 17.67 -10.87
C ARG A 147 -5.18 16.94 -10.13
N SER A 148 -4.97 15.66 -10.41
CA SER A 148 -3.89 14.82 -9.91
C SER A 148 -2.92 14.56 -11.05
N GLY A 149 -1.70 15.06 -10.94
CA GLY A 149 -0.65 14.90 -11.95
C GLY A 149 0.42 13.91 -11.53
N ILE A 150 1.14 13.35 -12.50
CA ILE A 150 2.50 12.85 -12.29
C ILE A 150 3.40 14.07 -12.22
N ILE A 151 3.79 14.47 -11.00
CA ILE A 151 4.69 15.60 -10.78
C ILE A 151 6.11 15.05 -10.65
N MET A 152 7.00 15.43 -11.56
CA MET A 152 8.43 15.23 -11.37
C MET A 152 8.97 16.44 -10.60
N SER A 153 9.05 16.34 -9.28
CA SER A 153 9.74 17.32 -8.44
C SER A 153 11.23 16.94 -8.34
N ASN A 154 12.07 17.79 -7.73
CA ASN A 154 13.55 17.86 -7.79
C ASN A 154 14.35 16.63 -7.26
N ASN A 155 13.92 15.39 -7.57
CA ASN A 155 14.55 14.05 -7.47
C ASN A 155 13.53 12.94 -7.08
N THR A 156 12.23 13.23 -7.01
CA THR A 156 11.18 12.26 -6.64
C THR A 156 10.08 12.18 -7.69
N PHE A 157 9.62 10.95 -7.96
CA PHE A 157 8.43 10.68 -8.75
C PHE A 157 7.22 10.78 -7.81
N GLU A 158 6.42 11.84 -7.93
CA GLU A 158 5.27 12.10 -7.06
C GLU A 158 3.96 11.82 -7.80
N ILE A 159 3.07 11.07 -7.15
CA ILE A 159 1.69 10.84 -7.56
C ILE A 159 0.80 11.30 -6.39
N GLY A 160 -0.08 12.27 -6.61
CA GLY A 160 -0.91 12.81 -5.54
C GLY A 160 -1.82 13.95 -5.97
N THR A 161 -2.41 14.61 -4.99
CA THR A 161 -3.18 15.85 -5.15
C THR A 161 -2.48 16.95 -4.34
N ASP A 162 -2.51 18.19 -4.81
CA ASP A 162 -1.97 19.37 -4.12
C ASP A 162 -3.05 20.14 -3.32
N THR A 163 -4.24 19.55 -3.22
CA THR A 163 -5.41 20.08 -2.52
C THR A 163 -5.96 19.04 -1.55
N ALA A 164 -6.96 19.36 -0.73
CA ALA A 164 -7.56 18.42 0.23
C ALA A 164 -8.45 17.36 -0.46
N HIS A 165 -7.94 16.69 -1.49
CA HIS A 165 -8.62 15.69 -2.28
C HIS A 165 -7.90 14.35 -2.17
N GLY A 166 -8.66 13.26 -2.18
CA GLY A 166 -8.07 11.94 -2.00
C GLY A 166 -7.29 11.46 -3.22
N LEU A 167 -6.34 10.55 -2.99
CA LEU A 167 -5.66 9.77 -4.02
C LEU A 167 -6.29 8.37 -4.06
N GLN A 168 -6.79 7.94 -5.21
CA GLN A 168 -7.50 6.67 -5.37
C GLN A 168 -6.82 5.75 -6.38
N LEU A 169 -6.70 4.47 -6.05
CA LEU A 169 -6.31 3.40 -6.96
C LEU A 169 -7.49 2.46 -7.16
N ASP A 170 -7.97 2.36 -8.40
CA ASP A 170 -9.18 1.63 -8.77
C ASP A 170 -8.89 0.34 -9.54
N THR A 171 -9.73 -0.67 -9.32
CA THR A 171 -9.89 -1.79 -10.26
C THR A 171 -11.37 -2.14 -10.37
N ASN A 172 -11.85 -2.39 -11.59
CA ASN A 172 -13.28 -2.62 -11.85
C ASN A 172 -14.19 -1.51 -11.26
N ASN A 173 -13.83 -0.26 -11.52
CA ASN A 173 -14.56 0.93 -11.05
C ASN A 173 -14.83 0.95 -9.52
N THR A 174 -13.90 0.38 -8.74
CA THR A 174 -13.98 0.30 -7.28
C THR A 174 -12.65 0.68 -6.65
N ALA A 175 -12.68 1.58 -5.66
CA ALA A 175 -11.51 1.98 -4.88
C ALA A 175 -10.93 0.78 -4.13
N ARG A 176 -9.67 0.46 -4.42
CA ARG A 176 -8.91 -0.59 -3.72
C ARG A 176 -7.97 -0.02 -2.68
N LEU A 177 -7.31 1.09 -3.00
CA LEU A 177 -6.56 1.91 -2.07
C LEU A 177 -7.03 3.35 -2.22
N PHE A 178 -7.31 4.00 -1.10
CA PHE A 178 -7.75 5.37 -1.04
C PHE A 178 -6.96 6.09 0.05
N ILE A 179 -6.36 7.23 -0.26
CA ILE A 179 -5.83 8.16 0.73
C ILE A 179 -6.82 9.31 0.76
N ASP A 180 -7.44 9.60 1.91
CA ASP A 180 -8.39 10.71 2.01
C ASP A 180 -7.68 12.08 2.00
N GLY A 181 -8.45 13.17 1.90
CA GLY A 181 -7.89 14.53 1.91
C GLY A 181 -7.24 14.95 3.24
N SER A 182 -7.33 14.12 4.28
CA SER A 182 -6.69 14.30 5.59
C SER A 182 -5.42 13.44 5.75
N GLY A 183 -5.13 12.55 4.80
CA GLY A 183 -3.96 11.67 4.81
C GLY A 183 -4.20 10.25 5.36
N ASN A 184 -5.44 9.87 5.69
CA ASN A 184 -5.74 8.52 6.15
C ASN A 184 -5.77 7.54 4.98
N VAL A 185 -5.19 6.35 5.15
CA VAL A 185 -5.10 5.30 4.13
C VAL A 185 -6.18 4.24 4.36
N GLY A 186 -7.14 4.15 3.45
CA GLY A 186 -8.10 3.08 3.32
C GLY A 186 -7.65 2.02 2.32
N ILE A 187 -7.65 0.74 2.71
CA ILE A 187 -7.53 -0.40 1.79
C ILE A 187 -8.90 -1.09 1.76
N GLY A 188 -9.58 -1.06 0.61
CA GLY A 188 -10.94 -1.56 0.43
C GLY A 188 -12.04 -0.68 1.05
N THR A 189 -11.72 0.54 1.49
CA THR A 189 -12.68 1.55 1.98
C THR A 189 -12.30 2.94 1.49
N THR A 190 -13.29 3.78 1.17
CA THR A 190 -13.11 5.20 0.83
C THR A 190 -13.40 6.15 2.00
N ALA A 191 -13.79 5.61 3.15
CA ALA A 191 -14.08 6.38 4.36
C ALA A 191 -13.26 5.83 5.55
N PRO A 192 -11.91 5.96 5.52
CA PRO A 192 -11.08 5.55 6.64
C PRO A 192 -11.29 6.49 7.85
N ASN A 193 -11.55 5.90 9.02
CA ASN A 193 -11.64 6.61 10.31
C ASN A 193 -10.33 6.60 11.09
N TYR A 194 -9.31 5.90 10.59
CA TYR A 194 -7.99 5.73 11.19
C TYR A 194 -6.92 5.95 10.13
N LEU A 195 -5.70 6.26 10.56
CA LEU A 195 -4.56 6.52 9.67
C LEU A 195 -4.29 5.37 8.69
N LEU A 196 -4.52 4.13 9.10
CA LEU A 196 -4.60 2.97 8.23
C LEU A 196 -5.86 2.17 8.60
N GLN A 197 -6.78 2.02 7.65
CA GLN A 197 -7.96 1.17 7.80
C GLN A 197 -8.03 0.17 6.65
N VAL A 198 -8.08 -1.13 6.98
CA VAL A 198 -8.30 -2.19 6.01
C VAL A 198 -9.72 -2.73 6.17
N ALA A 199 -10.56 -2.59 5.15
CA ALA A 199 -11.90 -3.14 5.17
C ALA A 199 -11.86 -4.68 5.15
N SER A 200 -12.91 -5.32 5.66
CA SER A 200 -13.11 -6.76 5.50
C SER A 200 -13.35 -7.07 4.02
N GLY A 201 -12.59 -8.00 3.45
CA GLY A 201 -12.94 -8.61 2.16
C GLY A 201 -14.30 -9.34 2.24
N THR A 202 -14.87 -9.69 1.08
CA THR A 202 -16.12 -10.47 1.00
C THR A 202 -16.07 -11.79 1.75
N ASP A 203 -14.87 -12.33 1.91
CA ASP A 203 -14.61 -13.61 2.58
C ASP A 203 -14.22 -13.42 4.06
N GLY A 204 -14.50 -12.23 4.62
CA GLY A 204 -14.15 -11.86 5.99
C GLY A 204 -12.65 -11.68 6.23
N ARG A 205 -11.80 -11.74 5.20
CA ARG A 205 -10.34 -11.62 5.36
C ARG A 205 -9.94 -10.16 5.25
N SER A 206 -9.32 -9.58 6.28
CA SER A 206 -8.89 -8.17 6.26
C SER A 206 -7.37 -8.04 6.08
N VAL A 207 -6.58 -8.71 6.94
CA VAL A 207 -5.11 -8.59 6.93
C VAL A 207 -4.48 -9.98 6.94
N ASN A 208 -3.50 -10.23 6.06
CA ASN A 208 -2.67 -11.43 6.08
C ASN A 208 -1.19 -11.05 5.84
N LEU A 209 -0.35 -11.19 6.86
CA LEU A 209 1.10 -11.02 6.76
C LEU A 209 1.78 -12.38 6.59
N SER A 210 1.67 -12.98 5.41
CA SER A 210 2.29 -14.29 5.07
C SER A 210 1.94 -15.41 6.06
N ASN A 211 0.66 -15.47 6.46
CA ASN A 211 0.08 -16.33 7.48
C ASN A 211 0.63 -16.12 8.89
N VAL A 212 1.52 -15.14 9.13
CA VAL A 212 2.03 -14.84 10.48
C VAL A 212 0.98 -14.13 11.31
N LEU A 213 0.31 -13.12 10.75
CA LEU A 213 -0.82 -12.42 11.37
C LEU A 213 -1.98 -12.41 10.39
N TYR A 214 -3.13 -12.89 10.86
CA TYR A 214 -4.38 -12.98 10.13
C TYR A 214 -5.48 -12.26 10.92
N VAL A 215 -6.27 -11.39 10.29
CA VAL A 215 -7.43 -10.76 10.93
C VAL A 215 -8.69 -11.10 10.15
N ASN A 216 -9.64 -11.76 10.83
CA ASN A 216 -10.97 -12.04 10.31
C ASN A 216 -11.88 -10.82 10.58
N GLY A 217 -12.14 -10.01 9.57
CA GLY A 217 -13.03 -8.86 9.65
C GLY A 217 -14.53 -9.20 9.82
N SER A 218 -14.95 -10.46 9.66
CA SER A 218 -16.35 -10.86 9.93
C SER A 218 -16.58 -11.26 11.39
N SER A 219 -15.61 -11.94 12.02
CA SER A 219 -15.72 -12.34 13.44
C SER A 219 -14.97 -11.43 14.41
N GLY A 220 -14.04 -10.60 13.92
CA GLY A 220 -13.11 -9.82 14.75
C GLY A 220 -11.90 -10.61 15.25
N ASN A 221 -11.83 -11.91 14.94
CA ASN A 221 -10.81 -12.81 15.43
C ASN A 221 -9.43 -12.54 14.81
N VAL A 222 -8.39 -12.68 15.62
CA VAL A 222 -6.99 -12.53 15.21
C VAL A 222 -6.29 -13.88 15.27
N GLY A 223 -5.78 -14.34 14.13
CA GLY A 223 -4.92 -15.50 14.00
C GLY A 223 -3.45 -15.11 13.99
N ILE A 224 -2.60 -15.79 14.76
CA ILE A 224 -1.14 -15.78 14.58
C ILE A 224 -0.73 -17.14 14.05
N ASN A 225 -0.12 -17.24 12.87
CA ASN A 225 0.23 -18.55 12.27
C ASN A 225 -0.98 -19.49 12.01
N THR A 226 -2.19 -18.94 11.93
CA THR A 226 -3.43 -19.62 11.50
C THR A 226 -4.28 -18.67 10.64
N ALA A 227 -4.86 -19.19 9.56
CA ALA A 227 -5.71 -18.42 8.64
C ALA A 227 -7.22 -18.61 8.90
N ALA A 228 -7.58 -19.38 9.93
CA ALA A 228 -8.97 -19.66 10.31
C ALA A 228 -9.12 -19.58 11.83
N PRO A 229 -8.92 -18.38 12.44
CA PRO A 229 -8.99 -18.23 13.88
C PRO A 229 -10.40 -18.51 14.41
N SER A 230 -10.51 -19.45 15.35
CA SER A 230 -11.80 -19.90 15.92
C SER A 230 -12.23 -19.16 17.20
N THR A 231 -11.31 -18.38 17.78
CA THR A 231 -11.48 -17.56 18.98
C THR A 231 -10.94 -16.15 18.74
N ASP A 232 -11.23 -15.19 19.63
CA ASP A 232 -10.79 -13.79 19.53
C ASP A 232 -9.29 -13.64 19.23
N LEU A 233 -8.46 -14.46 19.86
CA LEU A 233 -7.04 -14.66 19.52
C LEU A 233 -6.77 -16.17 19.38
N ASP A 234 -6.25 -16.58 18.24
CA ASP A 234 -5.91 -17.98 17.92
C ASP A 234 -4.46 -18.04 17.44
N ILE A 235 -3.58 -18.74 18.16
CA ILE A 235 -2.17 -18.89 17.81
C ILE A 235 -1.97 -20.31 17.25
N GLY A 236 -1.82 -20.40 15.93
CA GLY A 236 -1.56 -21.64 15.22
C GLY A 236 -0.17 -22.20 15.54
N GLY A 237 -0.08 -23.51 15.72
CA GLY A 237 1.19 -24.21 15.94
C GLY A 237 2.13 -24.07 14.73
N ARG A 238 3.43 -23.88 14.99
CA ARG A 238 4.46 -23.82 13.96
C ARG A 238 4.50 -25.18 13.22
N ASN A 239 4.10 -25.21 11.93
CA ASN A 239 4.08 -26.38 11.01
C ASN A 239 2.77 -27.17 10.82
N GLY A 240 1.60 -26.51 10.73
CA GLY A 240 0.47 -27.02 9.92
C GLY A 240 -0.08 -28.42 10.26
N THR A 241 0.26 -28.96 11.43
CA THR A 241 -0.18 -30.25 11.93
C THR A 241 -0.65 -30.01 13.35
N THR A 242 -1.98 -29.94 13.50
CA THR A 242 -2.77 -29.67 14.72
C THR A 242 -2.67 -28.23 15.29
N PRO A 243 -3.82 -27.57 15.60
CA PRO A 243 -3.81 -26.31 16.34
C PRO A 243 -3.30 -26.60 17.75
N GLY A 244 -2.15 -26.04 18.10
CA GLY A 244 -1.55 -26.32 19.38
C GLY A 244 -0.18 -25.67 19.49
N HIS A 245 -0.17 -24.39 19.80
CA HIS A 245 0.66 -23.85 20.89
C HIS A 245 0.13 -22.46 21.30
N GLU A 246 -0.41 -22.37 22.53
CA GLU A 246 -0.34 -21.22 23.49
C GLU A 246 -1.36 -20.05 23.33
N LEU A 247 -2.22 -19.66 24.29
CA LEU A 247 -2.45 -20.01 25.69
C LEU A 247 -3.97 -20.07 25.99
N GLY A 248 -4.60 -21.25 25.84
CA GLY A 248 -5.95 -21.55 26.35
C GLY A 248 -7.13 -21.01 25.56
N GLY A 249 -7.64 -21.80 24.61
CA GLY A 249 -8.99 -21.66 24.06
C GLY A 249 -9.46 -23.00 23.52
N PHE A 250 -10.55 -23.55 24.06
CA PHE A 250 -11.18 -24.76 23.53
C PHE A 250 -12.42 -24.37 22.73
N GLY A 251 -12.47 -24.86 21.49
CA GLY A 251 -13.65 -24.76 20.64
C GLY A 251 -14.85 -25.48 21.27
N THR A 252 -16.03 -24.92 21.04
CA THR A 252 -17.32 -25.45 21.48
C THR A 252 -17.50 -26.88 20.99
N GLY A 253 -17.59 -27.86 21.89
CA GLY A 253 -18.09 -29.18 21.47
C GLY A 253 -17.89 -30.40 22.38
N ASN A 254 -16.88 -30.47 23.24
CA ASN A 254 -16.60 -31.70 24.00
C ASN A 254 -16.47 -31.42 25.50
N GLN A 255 -17.44 -31.93 26.27
CA GLN A 255 -17.63 -31.76 27.72
C GLN A 255 -16.64 -32.51 28.63
N GLU A 256 -15.59 -33.13 28.09
CA GLU A 256 -14.68 -33.95 28.90
C GLU A 256 -13.23 -33.56 28.59
N LEU A 257 -12.71 -32.60 29.34
CA LEU A 257 -11.38 -32.03 29.19
C LEU A 257 -10.30 -32.78 30.00
N TYR A 258 -10.57 -34.04 30.34
CA TYR A 258 -9.70 -34.92 31.13
C TYR A 258 -8.55 -35.56 30.32
N GLN A 259 -8.43 -35.30 29.01
CA GLN A 259 -7.48 -35.98 28.14
C GLN A 259 -6.69 -35.01 27.22
N SER A 260 -6.20 -33.90 27.77
CA SER A 260 -5.35 -32.96 27.02
C SER A 260 -3.94 -33.52 26.84
N GLN A 261 -3.59 -33.91 25.62
CA GLN A 261 -2.39 -34.71 25.37
C GLN A 261 -1.06 -33.95 25.60
N ASN A 262 -0.98 -32.61 25.50
CA ASN A 262 0.27 -31.83 25.76
C ASN A 262 0.11 -30.28 25.90
N PRO A 263 -0.49 -29.68 26.96
CA PRO A 263 -0.43 -28.22 27.14
C PRO A 263 0.79 -27.77 28.00
N LEU A 264 1.53 -26.74 27.55
CA LEU A 264 2.62 -26.12 28.35
C LEU A 264 2.07 -25.25 29.51
N LEU A 265 0.94 -24.57 29.28
CA LEU A 265 0.13 -23.85 30.28
C LEU A 265 -1.29 -23.67 29.72
N SER A 266 -2.32 -24.13 30.43
CA SER A 266 -3.73 -23.88 30.12
C SER A 266 -4.37 -23.10 31.25
N ILE A 267 -4.86 -21.88 30.96
CA ILE A 267 -5.63 -21.04 31.89
C ILE A 267 -7.07 -21.00 31.38
N SER A 268 -8.03 -21.48 32.16
CA SER A 268 -9.46 -21.40 31.83
C SER A 268 -10.19 -20.55 32.87
N SER A 269 -11.12 -19.70 32.43
CA SER A 269 -12.04 -18.96 33.29
C SER A 269 -13.48 -19.32 32.91
N ASP A 270 -14.10 -20.22 33.66
CA ASP A 270 -15.56 -20.43 33.63
C ASP A 270 -16.14 -19.94 34.96
N ILE A 271 -17.21 -19.15 34.88
CA ILE A 271 -17.91 -18.53 36.03
C ILE A 271 -19.19 -19.30 36.41
N THR A 272 -19.46 -20.43 35.76
CA THR A 272 -20.60 -21.28 36.11
C THR A 272 -20.24 -22.20 37.28
N ALA A 273 -20.99 -22.11 38.38
CA ALA A 273 -20.75 -22.91 39.57
C ALA A 273 -20.98 -24.40 39.27
N THR A 274 -19.96 -25.23 39.46
CA THR A 274 -20.06 -26.70 39.39
C THR A 274 -19.87 -27.30 40.78
N ASP A 275 -20.56 -28.41 41.08
CA ASP A 275 -20.50 -29.11 42.38
C ASP A 275 -19.22 -29.96 42.58
N ALA A 276 -18.33 -29.97 41.58
CA ALA A 276 -17.04 -30.67 41.59
C ALA A 276 -16.02 -29.89 40.71
N PRO A 277 -14.70 -30.05 40.95
CA PRO A 277 -13.66 -29.47 40.09
C PRO A 277 -13.58 -30.24 38.77
N SER A 278 -14.63 -30.14 37.94
CA SER A 278 -14.73 -30.78 36.64
C SER A 278 -14.04 -29.99 35.52
N GLN A 279 -13.42 -28.86 35.85
CA GLN A 279 -12.80 -27.95 34.89
C GLN A 279 -11.50 -27.35 35.46
N THR A 280 -10.46 -27.30 34.63
CA THR A 280 -9.09 -26.99 35.05
C THR A 280 -8.80 -25.50 35.03
N GLY A 281 -8.42 -24.91 36.18
CA GLY A 281 -7.97 -23.51 36.25
C GLY A 281 -6.55 -23.31 35.69
N ILE A 282 -5.56 -24.08 36.18
CA ILE A 282 -4.20 -24.11 35.65
C ILE A 282 -3.81 -25.56 35.43
N SER A 283 -3.61 -25.98 34.17
CA SER A 283 -3.10 -27.32 33.85
C SER A 283 -1.59 -27.27 33.61
N LEU A 284 -0.83 -28.01 34.42
CA LEU A 284 0.62 -28.18 34.28
C LEU A 284 0.90 -29.65 33.91
N TYR A 285 1.51 -29.88 32.75
CA TYR A 285 1.70 -31.22 32.21
C TYR A 285 3.10 -31.40 31.62
N ASN A 286 3.71 -32.57 31.86
CA ASN A 286 4.97 -32.99 31.24
C ASN A 286 4.67 -34.17 30.31
N LYS A 287 5.21 -34.13 29.08
CA LYS A 287 4.94 -35.15 28.07
C LYS A 287 5.35 -36.55 28.54
N HIS A 288 4.37 -37.44 28.57
CA HIS A 288 4.55 -38.89 28.58
C HIS A 288 4.93 -39.37 27.18
N GLY A 289 6.07 -40.05 27.03
CA GLY A 289 6.39 -40.78 25.81
C GLY A 289 5.61 -42.09 25.78
N THR A 290 5.02 -42.46 24.64
CA THR A 290 4.33 -43.75 24.47
C THR A 290 5.26 -44.90 24.87
N GLY A 291 5.00 -45.54 26.00
CA GLY A 291 5.77 -46.69 26.51
C GLY A 291 6.56 -46.46 27.80
N ASP A 292 6.60 -45.24 28.33
CA ASP A 292 7.29 -44.96 29.60
C ASP A 292 6.37 -45.24 30.81
N THR A 293 6.58 -46.35 31.51
CA THR A 293 5.79 -46.72 32.70
C THR A 293 6.44 -46.27 34.00
N LEU A 294 7.44 -45.39 33.97
CA LEU A 294 8.18 -45.00 35.16
C LEU A 294 7.25 -44.29 36.16
N PRO A 295 6.88 -44.92 37.28
CA PRO A 295 6.19 -44.23 38.35
C PRO A 295 7.11 -43.13 38.89
N ASN A 296 6.54 -42.06 39.43
CA ASN A 296 7.24 -40.97 40.16
C ASN A 296 7.79 -39.81 39.31
N THR A 297 7.31 -39.63 38.08
CA THR A 297 7.58 -38.43 37.27
C THR A 297 6.80 -37.21 37.82
N TYR A 298 7.40 -36.03 37.77
CA TYR A 298 6.73 -34.80 38.21
C TYR A 298 6.14 -34.05 37.01
N SER A 299 4.92 -33.54 37.17
CA SER A 299 4.41 -32.46 36.33
C SER A 299 5.33 -31.24 36.46
N PRO A 300 5.32 -30.31 35.49
CA PRO A 300 5.88 -28.98 35.70
C PRO A 300 5.31 -28.43 37.01
N TYR A 301 6.17 -27.77 37.77
CA TYR A 301 5.85 -27.35 39.12
C TYR A 301 5.71 -25.83 39.20
N ILE A 302 4.92 -25.36 40.16
CA ILE A 302 4.88 -23.93 40.50
C ILE A 302 6.07 -23.67 41.43
N ALA A 303 7.07 -22.97 40.93
CA ALA A 303 8.28 -22.63 41.67
C ALA A 303 8.21 -21.21 42.22
N PHE A 304 8.51 -21.06 43.50
CA PHE A 304 8.78 -19.78 44.12
C PHE A 304 10.30 -19.61 44.20
N SER A 305 10.81 -18.62 43.47
CA SER A 305 12.23 -18.33 43.39
C SER A 305 12.54 -16.89 43.73
N SER A 306 13.70 -16.66 44.31
CA SER A 306 14.30 -15.34 44.44
C SER A 306 15.50 -15.25 43.50
N ARG A 307 15.76 -14.05 42.98
CA ARG A 307 17.06 -13.76 42.39
C ARG A 307 18.06 -13.66 43.53
N GLU A 308 19.06 -14.53 43.56
CA GLU A 308 20.21 -14.34 44.44
C GLU A 308 21.19 -13.39 43.75
N ASP A 309 21.64 -12.35 44.44
CA ASP A 309 22.56 -11.33 43.92
C ASP A 309 23.57 -10.95 45.00
N THR A 310 24.82 -10.74 44.59
CA THR A 310 25.48 -9.43 44.78
C THR A 310 26.79 -9.28 43.98
N GLU A 311 27.37 -10.32 43.36
CA GLU A 311 28.63 -10.18 42.61
C GLU A 311 28.63 -10.91 41.25
N THR A 312 28.91 -10.15 40.18
CA THR A 312 29.24 -10.64 38.83
C THR A 312 30.33 -11.72 38.93
N PRO A 313 30.19 -12.91 38.30
CA PRO A 313 29.49 -13.15 37.04
C PRO A 313 28.26 -14.06 37.12
N ASN A 314 27.87 -14.51 38.30
CA ASN A 314 26.95 -15.64 38.46
C ASN A 314 25.66 -15.22 39.17
N ILE A 315 24.71 -14.71 38.39
CA ILE A 315 23.34 -14.43 38.85
C ILE A 315 22.51 -15.70 38.64
N TYR A 316 21.96 -16.25 39.73
CA TYR A 316 21.09 -17.43 39.67
C TYR A 316 19.68 -17.10 40.18
N ASN A 317 18.68 -17.71 39.53
CA ASN A 317 17.34 -17.82 40.11
C ASN A 317 17.34 -19.00 41.06
N SER A 318 17.15 -18.72 42.34
CA SER A 318 17.21 -19.70 43.42
C SER A 318 15.79 -20.08 43.83
N GLN A 319 15.40 -21.33 43.54
CA GLN A 319 14.10 -21.88 43.96
C GLN A 319 14.15 -22.21 45.46
N TYR A 320 13.25 -21.63 46.25
CA TYR A 320 13.17 -21.87 47.70
C TYR A 320 11.91 -22.63 48.11
N ALA A 321 10.87 -22.65 47.27
CA ALA A 321 9.68 -23.48 47.48
C ALA A 321 9.07 -23.95 46.15
N ILE A 322 8.45 -25.14 46.17
CA ILE A 322 7.82 -25.74 45.00
C ILE A 322 6.49 -26.41 45.38
N ILE A 323 5.48 -26.26 44.53
CA ILE A 323 4.24 -27.06 44.53
C ILE A 323 4.23 -27.90 43.24
N ALA A 324 4.18 -29.22 43.37
CA ALA A 324 4.28 -30.13 42.24
C ALA A 324 3.27 -31.28 42.33
N GLY A 325 2.68 -31.66 41.20
CA GLY A 325 2.01 -32.95 41.04
C GLY A 325 3.05 -34.02 40.69
N GLN A 326 2.97 -35.18 41.32
CA GLN A 326 3.79 -36.35 41.01
C GLN A 326 2.89 -37.48 40.51
N GLN A 327 3.11 -37.96 39.30
CA GLN A 327 2.41 -39.11 38.76
C GLN A 327 2.82 -40.38 39.53
N ARG A 328 1.83 -41.13 40.01
CA ARG A 328 2.03 -42.49 40.51
C ARG A 328 1.54 -43.46 39.44
N GLY A 329 2.34 -44.48 39.17
CA GLY A 329 2.04 -45.51 38.18
C GLY A 329 0.84 -46.41 38.54
N GLU A 330 0.02 -46.00 39.50
CA GLU A 330 -1.18 -46.73 39.90
C GLU A 330 -2.36 -46.16 39.13
N ALA A 331 -2.70 -46.88 38.07
CA ALA A 331 -3.69 -46.49 37.10
C ALA A 331 -5.00 -47.22 37.35
N VAL A 332 -6.13 -46.56 37.10
CA VAL A 332 -7.43 -47.26 36.94
C VAL A 332 -7.44 -48.02 35.60
N ASN A 333 -6.71 -47.49 34.60
CA ASN A 333 -6.36 -48.11 33.30
C ASN A 333 -5.23 -47.29 32.61
N ALA A 334 -4.87 -47.61 31.36
CA ALA A 334 -3.80 -46.92 30.62
C ALA A 334 -3.98 -45.40 30.45
N ASP A 335 -5.20 -44.88 30.63
CA ASP A 335 -5.57 -43.50 30.33
C ASP A 335 -5.75 -42.64 31.60
N TRP A 336 -5.87 -43.25 32.78
CA TRP A 336 -6.14 -42.55 34.05
C TRP A 336 -5.12 -42.93 35.13
N GLN A 337 -4.30 -41.97 35.53
CA GLN A 337 -3.22 -42.17 36.50
C GLN A 337 -3.53 -41.43 37.80
N GLY A 338 -3.36 -42.13 38.92
CA GLY A 338 -3.29 -41.48 40.23
C GLY A 338 -2.04 -40.61 40.34
N GLY A 339 -2.08 -39.60 41.18
CA GLY A 339 -0.93 -38.76 41.44
C GLY A 339 -1.00 -38.13 42.82
N ASP A 340 0.16 -37.71 43.30
CA ASP A 340 0.31 -37.07 44.58
C ASP A 340 0.47 -35.56 44.39
N LEU A 341 -0.07 -34.76 45.30
CA LEU A 341 0.28 -33.35 45.42
C LEU A 341 1.39 -33.20 46.44
N THR A 342 2.52 -32.61 46.05
CA THR A 342 3.73 -32.50 46.88
C THR A 342 4.15 -31.04 47.09
N PHE A 343 4.68 -30.77 48.28
CA PHE A 343 5.17 -29.46 48.70
C PHE A 343 6.62 -29.57 49.13
N TRP A 344 7.47 -28.75 48.52
CA TRP A 344 8.90 -28.78 48.74
C TRP A 344 9.40 -27.43 49.26
N THR A 345 10.36 -27.47 50.16
CA THR A 345 11.10 -26.27 50.57
C THR A 345 12.58 -26.57 50.67
N ARG A 346 13.39 -25.56 50.37
CA ARG A 346 14.84 -25.66 50.54
C ARG A 346 15.14 -25.51 52.02
N ARG A 347 15.92 -26.44 52.57
CA ARG A 347 16.45 -26.28 53.92
C ARG A 347 17.70 -25.40 53.81
N VAL A 348 17.79 -24.37 54.64
CA VAL A 348 19.06 -23.65 54.84
C VAL A 348 19.37 -23.77 56.33
N ALA A 349 20.08 -24.82 56.71
CA ALA A 349 20.46 -25.03 58.11
C ALA A 349 21.88 -25.56 58.22
N GLY A 350 22.76 -24.81 58.87
CA GLY A 350 23.97 -25.32 59.54
C GLY A 350 25.08 -25.96 58.68
N GLY A 351 24.95 -26.06 57.35
CA GLY A 351 26.02 -26.52 56.46
C GLY A 351 25.52 -27.24 55.20
N GLN A 352 25.80 -26.64 54.04
CA GLN A 352 25.87 -27.26 52.69
C GLN A 352 24.72 -28.18 52.24
N ASP A 353 23.49 -27.97 52.68
CA ASP A 353 22.31 -28.60 52.08
C ASP A 353 21.59 -27.54 51.24
N TYR A 354 21.80 -27.56 49.92
CA TYR A 354 21.12 -26.68 48.96
C TYR A 354 19.97 -27.40 48.24
N ASP A 355 19.62 -28.61 48.68
CA ASP A 355 18.66 -29.45 48.00
C ASP A 355 17.22 -29.08 48.40
N MET A 356 16.31 -29.40 47.50
CA MET A 356 14.87 -29.31 47.76
C MET A 356 14.45 -30.57 48.50
N HIS A 357 13.68 -30.39 49.58
CA HIS A 357 13.16 -31.51 50.38
C HIS A 357 11.64 -31.51 50.35
N GLU A 358 11.03 -32.67 50.07
CA GLU A 358 9.60 -32.90 50.23
C GLU A 358 9.25 -32.75 51.72
N ARG A 359 8.36 -31.81 52.03
CA ARG A 359 7.93 -31.54 53.41
C ARG A 359 6.55 -32.11 53.69
N MET A 360 5.69 -32.07 52.69
CA MET A 360 4.31 -32.54 52.78
C MET A 360 3.90 -33.16 51.46
N ARG A 361 3.04 -34.18 51.55
CA ARG A 361 2.30 -34.72 50.41
C ARG A 361 0.85 -34.98 50.76
N ILE A 362 0.02 -35.00 49.73
CA ILE A 362 -1.27 -35.70 49.70
C ILE A 362 -1.08 -36.80 48.66
N ASP A 363 -1.14 -38.07 49.10
CA ASP A 363 -1.00 -39.19 48.17
C ASP A 363 -2.28 -39.41 47.35
N TYR A 364 -2.18 -40.22 46.30
CA TYR A 364 -3.31 -40.59 45.44
C TYR A 364 -4.47 -41.31 46.18
N ASN A 365 -4.23 -41.87 47.37
CA ASN A 365 -5.26 -42.44 48.27
C ASN A 365 -5.92 -41.39 49.19
N GLY A 366 -5.51 -40.12 49.07
CA GLY A 366 -5.96 -39.00 49.88
C GLY A 366 -5.39 -39.00 51.31
N ASN A 367 -4.25 -39.65 51.54
CA ASN A 367 -3.53 -39.60 52.81
C ASN A 367 -2.51 -38.45 52.83
N VAL A 368 -2.43 -37.75 53.94
CA VAL A 368 -1.47 -36.66 54.13
C VAL A 368 -0.22 -37.18 54.84
N GLY A 369 0.94 -36.99 54.23
CA GLY A 369 2.25 -37.23 54.84
C GLY A 369 2.93 -35.91 55.19
N ILE A 370 3.43 -35.77 56.42
CA ILE A 370 4.32 -34.67 56.83
C ILE A 370 5.66 -35.26 57.26
N GLY A 371 6.74 -34.86 56.58
CA GLY A 371 8.08 -35.40 56.79
C GLY A 371 8.27 -36.86 56.34
N THR A 372 7.28 -37.44 55.64
CA THR A 372 7.34 -38.81 55.10
C THR A 372 6.75 -38.85 53.69
N THR A 373 7.34 -39.67 52.82
CA THR A 373 6.88 -39.92 51.45
C THR A 373 5.89 -41.09 51.35
N SER A 374 5.66 -41.83 52.44
CA SER A 374 4.82 -43.04 52.48
C SER A 374 3.86 -42.99 53.68
N PRO A 375 2.81 -42.16 53.64
CA PRO A 375 1.82 -42.11 54.71
C PRO A 375 1.04 -43.43 54.78
N GLY A 376 1.00 -44.06 55.97
CA GLY A 376 0.29 -45.32 56.21
C GLY A 376 -1.13 -45.16 56.74
N SER A 377 -1.58 -43.92 56.91
CA SER A 377 -2.90 -43.54 57.45
C SER A 377 -3.27 -42.15 56.96
N LYS A 378 -4.54 -41.74 57.14
CA LYS A 378 -5.08 -40.45 56.65
C LYS A 378 -4.21 -39.24 56.99
N LEU A 379 -3.56 -39.24 58.15
CA LEU A 379 -2.46 -38.33 58.47
C LEU A 379 -1.31 -39.14 59.07
N THR A 380 -0.12 -39.04 58.48
CA THR A 380 1.12 -39.61 59.01
C THR A 380 2.14 -38.49 59.18
N VAL A 381 2.66 -38.31 60.40
CA VAL A 381 3.72 -37.34 60.70
C VAL A 381 4.97 -38.10 61.11
N ALA A 382 6.04 -38.02 60.32
CA ALA A 382 7.34 -38.55 60.70
C ALA A 382 8.09 -37.51 61.52
N GLY A 383 8.05 -37.66 62.84
CA GLY A 383 8.66 -36.74 63.79
C GLY A 383 7.75 -36.48 64.98
N THR A 384 8.00 -35.38 65.69
CA THR A 384 7.15 -34.94 66.80
C THR A 384 5.89 -34.28 66.25
N PHE A 385 4.72 -34.76 66.69
CA PHE A 385 3.43 -34.14 66.40
C PHE A 385 2.95 -33.38 67.65
N ASN A 386 2.75 -32.07 67.51
CA ASN A 386 2.19 -31.23 68.57
C ASN A 386 0.75 -30.84 68.20
N ALA A 387 -0.23 -31.53 68.79
CA ALA A 387 -1.64 -31.17 68.67
C ALA A 387 -2.04 -30.25 69.83
N SER A 388 -1.97 -28.94 69.63
CA SER A 388 -2.51 -27.96 70.60
C SER A 388 -3.93 -27.57 70.20
N GLY A 389 -4.91 -27.84 71.08
CA GLY A 389 -6.33 -27.58 70.80
C GLY A 389 -7.16 -27.50 72.08
N SER A 390 -8.22 -26.67 72.07
CA SER A 390 -9.09 -26.45 73.22
C SER A 390 -10.16 -27.55 73.36
N SER A 391 -10.27 -28.11 74.56
CA SER A 391 -11.07 -29.25 75.05
C SER A 391 -12.59 -29.28 74.80
N THR A 392 -13.14 -28.49 73.88
CA THR A 392 -14.61 -28.36 73.71
C THR A 392 -15.24 -29.37 72.73
N GLY A 393 -14.45 -30.26 72.10
CA GLY A 393 -14.97 -31.27 71.18
C GLY A 393 -14.25 -32.62 71.26
N PRO A 394 -14.89 -33.71 70.81
CA PRO A 394 -14.28 -35.04 70.77
C PRO A 394 -13.12 -35.05 69.76
N GLY A 395 -11.88 -35.09 70.24
CA GLY A 395 -10.68 -35.12 69.42
C GLY A 395 -9.44 -35.53 70.22
N LEU A 396 -8.32 -35.64 69.51
CA LEU A 396 -6.99 -35.75 70.11
C LEU A 396 -6.47 -34.34 70.38
N TYR A 397 -6.32 -33.96 71.65
CA TYR A 397 -5.75 -32.66 72.03
C TYR A 397 -4.67 -32.84 73.09
N VAL A 398 -3.66 -31.98 73.04
CA VAL A 398 -2.70 -31.77 74.13
C VAL A 398 -3.06 -30.45 74.78
N ASP A 399 -3.45 -30.48 76.05
CA ASP A 399 -3.72 -29.25 76.78
C ASP A 399 -2.42 -28.50 77.12
N SER A 400 -2.53 -27.26 77.63
CA SER A 400 -1.37 -26.45 78.02
C SER A 400 -0.53 -27.05 79.15
N SER A 401 -1.01 -28.12 79.80
CA SER A 401 -0.30 -28.86 80.84
C SER A 401 0.39 -30.13 80.32
N GLY A 402 0.27 -30.42 79.01
CA GLY A 402 0.88 -31.59 78.38
C GLY A 402 0.04 -32.88 78.50
N ASN A 403 -1.21 -32.81 78.98
CA ASN A 403 -2.08 -33.98 79.04
C ASN A 403 -2.64 -34.28 77.65
N VAL A 404 -2.62 -35.56 77.25
CA VAL A 404 -3.25 -36.02 76.01
C VAL A 404 -4.71 -36.39 76.30
N GLY A 405 -5.63 -35.58 75.82
CA GLY A 405 -7.04 -35.94 75.74
C GLY A 405 -7.32 -36.75 74.48
N ILE A 406 -7.94 -37.91 74.62
CA ILE A 406 -8.47 -38.72 73.52
C ILE A 406 -9.97 -38.80 73.75
N GLY A 407 -10.76 -38.13 72.91
CA GLY A 407 -12.23 -38.23 72.82
C GLY A 407 -12.98 -38.32 74.17
N THR A 408 -13.65 -37.25 74.59
CA THR A 408 -14.57 -37.37 75.74
C THR A 408 -15.79 -38.20 75.34
N THR A 409 -15.91 -39.43 75.84
CA THR A 409 -17.22 -39.99 76.24
C THR A 409 -17.43 -39.73 77.71
#